data_AF-A0A7C3ICB0-F1
#
_entry.id   AF-A0A7C3ICB0-F1
#
_cell.length_a   1.000
_cell.length_b   1.000
_cell.length_c   1.000
_cell.angle_alpha   90.00
_cell.angle_beta   90.00
_cell.angle_gamma   90.00
#
_symmetry.space_group_name_H-M   'P 1'
#
loop_
_entity.id
_entity.type
_entity.pdbx_description
1 polymer ?
#
loop_
_entity_poly.entity_id
_entity_poly.type
_entity_poly.pdbx_seq_one_letter_code
_entity_poly.pdbx_strand_id
1 'polypeptide(L)'
;MTGSPPRLPPLELCYKPDAARAQERYRAFWEGHIIDRPPINIKAPKDGAVQPRLPQILAYDFDYDAAVARFEEWASATFFGGEAMPYLWITWGPSTMAAFCGAELVMSPDTDTSWVEPFVTDLSEVEFKIPEDNFWWQSTIQFCRIAREKGQGKFLVGHLDLHSSVDLLSSIRGAENLCIDIIEHPDVVERAARAADTLYKPIYDAVYELAGMKERGSITWLELWSDGRTHVPSCDFAYMISTEHFRRFVLPSIEYEVSCLDHAVYHLDGVGQIPHLDDLLAIPRLHGIQWVPGAGQPGMPAWIDLLKRIQSAGKSVHIGVYPDELKVVHPELDPEKVYYQVWGCQSESEARKLIDWLEANT
;
A
#
# COMPACT_ATOMS: atom_id res chain seq x y z
N MET A 1 8.22 21.61 8.53
CA MET A 1 7.13 21.39 9.50
C MET A 1 5.80 21.55 8.77
N THR A 2 5.35 20.51 8.08
CA THR A 2 3.93 20.37 7.73
C THR A 2 3.29 19.81 9.00
N GLY A 3 2.34 20.54 9.59
CA GLY A 3 1.66 20.10 10.80
C GLY A 3 0.87 18.82 10.56
N SER A 4 0.58 18.07 11.63
CA SER A 4 -0.30 16.90 11.56
C SER A 4 -1.60 17.26 10.83
N PRO A 5 -2.15 16.35 10.01
CA PRO A 5 -3.39 16.60 9.30
C PRO A 5 -4.52 16.92 10.29
N PRO A 6 -5.54 17.70 9.88
CA PRO A 6 -6.67 18.01 10.74
C PRO A 6 -7.36 16.72 11.16
N ARG A 7 -7.57 16.58 12.47
CA ARG A 7 -8.18 15.37 13.06
C ARG A 7 -9.62 15.20 12.56
N LEU A 8 -9.91 14.06 11.95
CA LEU A 8 -11.26 13.70 11.51
C LEU A 8 -12.13 13.26 12.70
N PRO A 9 -13.48 13.36 12.58
CA PRO A 9 -14.38 12.86 13.60
C PRO A 9 -14.19 11.35 13.83
N PRO A 10 -14.66 10.83 14.99
CA PRO A 10 -14.72 9.40 15.25
C PRO A 10 -15.44 8.65 14.11
N LEU A 11 -14.81 7.60 13.61
CA LEU A 11 -15.39 6.71 12.60
C LEU A 11 -16.36 5.73 13.24
N GLU A 12 -17.52 5.61 12.63
CA GLU A 12 -18.52 4.58 12.91
C GLU A 12 -18.65 3.67 11.69
N LEU A 13 -18.31 2.39 11.88
CA LEU A 13 -18.32 1.36 10.84
C LEU A 13 -19.06 0.13 11.34
N CYS A 14 -20.06 -0.36 10.60
CA CYS A 14 -20.86 -1.50 11.02
C CYS A 14 -20.05 -2.78 11.21
N TYR A 15 -19.02 -2.99 10.39
CA TYR A 15 -18.14 -4.16 10.47
C TYR A 15 -17.01 -3.98 11.50
N LYS A 16 -16.82 -2.77 12.03
CA LYS A 16 -15.82 -2.46 13.05
C LYS A 16 -16.36 -1.47 14.10
N PRO A 17 -17.08 -1.97 15.11
CA PRO A 17 -17.67 -1.13 16.16
C PRO A 17 -16.65 -0.31 16.96
N ASP A 18 -15.38 -0.72 16.98
CA ASP A 18 -14.27 -0.05 17.66
C ASP A 18 -13.39 0.81 16.73
N ALA A 19 -13.89 1.19 15.54
CA ALA A 19 -13.14 1.96 14.55
C ALA A 19 -12.57 3.27 15.10
N ALA A 20 -13.32 3.99 15.94
CA ALA A 20 -12.85 5.20 16.61
C ALA A 20 -11.60 4.96 17.47
N ARG A 21 -11.52 3.82 18.17
CA ARG A 21 -10.34 3.45 18.98
C ARG A 21 -9.14 3.12 18.09
N ALA A 22 -9.38 2.44 16.97
CA ALA A 22 -8.33 2.19 15.99
C ALA A 22 -7.77 3.51 15.41
N GLN A 23 -8.61 4.51 15.13
CA GLN A 23 -8.13 5.84 14.70
C GLN A 23 -7.19 6.48 15.72
N GLU A 24 -7.50 6.39 17.02
CA GLU A 24 -6.63 6.92 18.08
C GLU A 24 -5.26 6.27 18.05
N ARG A 25 -5.19 4.95 17.89
CA ARG A 25 -3.91 4.21 17.82
C ARG A 25 -3.13 4.51 16.54
N TYR A 26 -3.81 4.68 15.40
CA TYR A 26 -3.14 5.15 14.18
C TYR A 26 -2.54 6.55 14.36
N ARG A 27 -3.26 7.48 14.99
CA ARG A 27 -2.75 8.82 15.28
C ARG A 27 -1.50 8.77 16.15
N ALA A 28 -1.56 7.98 17.24
CA ALA A 28 -0.40 7.77 18.10
C ALA A 28 0.79 7.20 17.30
N PHE A 29 0.56 6.18 16.46
CA PHE A 29 1.59 5.59 15.62
C PHE A 29 2.24 6.60 14.68
N TRP A 30 1.45 7.42 13.99
CA TRP A 30 2.00 8.45 13.10
C TRP A 30 2.80 9.53 13.83
N GLU A 31 2.47 9.78 15.10
CA GLU A 31 3.20 10.70 15.97
C GLU A 31 4.42 10.04 16.67
N GLY A 32 4.68 8.76 16.43
CA GLY A 32 5.78 8.01 17.07
C GLY A 32 5.50 7.66 18.53
N HIS A 33 4.24 7.38 18.85
CA HIS A 33 3.77 7.01 20.18
C HIS A 33 2.91 5.73 20.12
N ILE A 34 2.72 5.10 21.29
CA ILE A 34 1.71 4.07 21.50
C ILE A 34 0.71 4.51 22.57
N ILE A 35 -0.47 3.91 22.56
CA ILE A 35 -1.45 4.12 23.64
C ILE A 35 -1.29 3.04 24.71
N ASP A 36 -1.33 1.79 24.27
CA ASP A 36 -1.30 0.58 25.11
C ASP A 36 -0.44 -0.52 24.46
N ARG A 37 -0.36 -0.54 23.13
CA ARG A 37 0.50 -1.42 22.31
C ARG A 37 0.76 -0.80 20.93
N PRO A 38 1.75 -1.30 20.16
CA PRO A 38 1.85 -1.00 18.74
C PRO A 38 0.57 -1.39 17.99
N PRO A 39 0.29 -0.75 16.83
CA PRO A 39 -0.76 -1.19 15.94
C PRO A 39 -0.58 -2.64 15.48
N ILE A 40 -1.68 -3.38 15.47
CA ILE A 40 -1.76 -4.75 14.97
C ILE A 40 -2.99 -4.89 14.09
N ASN A 41 -2.79 -5.39 12.88
CA ASN A 41 -3.86 -5.64 11.92
C ASN A 41 -4.05 -7.14 11.78
N ILE A 42 -5.21 -7.63 12.24
CA ILE A 42 -5.59 -9.04 12.13
C ILE A 42 -6.95 -9.13 11.46
N LYS A 43 -7.03 -9.89 10.37
CA LYS A 43 -8.29 -10.30 9.75
C LYS A 43 -8.45 -11.80 9.95
N ALA A 44 -9.51 -12.20 10.63
CA ALA A 44 -9.83 -13.61 10.88
C ALA A 44 -11.33 -13.85 10.65
N PRO A 45 -11.77 -15.09 10.37
CA PRO A 45 -13.19 -15.43 10.42
C PRO A 45 -13.76 -15.13 11.81
N LYS A 46 -14.98 -14.58 11.88
CA LYS A 46 -15.73 -14.56 13.13
C LYS A 46 -15.94 -15.98 13.65
N ASP A 47 -16.05 -16.14 14.97
CA ASP A 47 -16.24 -17.46 15.56
C ASP A 47 -17.51 -18.14 14.99
N GLY A 48 -17.34 -19.33 14.41
CA GLY A 48 -18.41 -20.10 13.77
C GLY A 48 -18.84 -19.61 12.39
N ALA A 49 -18.24 -18.54 11.85
CA ALA A 49 -18.48 -18.09 10.48
C ALA A 49 -17.63 -18.89 9.48
N VAL A 50 -18.20 -19.13 8.30
CA VAL A 50 -17.43 -19.57 7.13
C VAL A 50 -17.01 -18.32 6.38
N GLN A 51 -15.69 -18.09 6.26
CA GLN A 51 -15.19 -16.92 5.55
C GLN A 51 -15.25 -17.19 4.03
N PRO A 52 -15.98 -16.36 3.25
CA PRO A 52 -15.97 -16.49 1.81
C PRO A 52 -14.59 -16.09 1.25
N ARG A 53 -14.25 -16.60 0.07
CA ARG A 53 -13.04 -16.15 -0.64
C ARG A 53 -13.25 -14.72 -1.12
N LEU A 54 -12.28 -13.84 -0.84
CA LEU A 54 -12.22 -12.50 -1.41
C LEU A 54 -11.00 -12.41 -2.34
N PRO A 55 -11.18 -12.33 -3.67
CA PRO A 55 -10.08 -12.00 -4.57
C PRO A 55 -9.61 -10.56 -4.33
N GLN A 56 -8.37 -10.25 -4.67
CA GLN A 56 -7.80 -8.90 -4.64
C GLN A 56 -8.43 -8.02 -5.71
N ILE A 57 -8.52 -8.50 -6.95
CA ILE A 57 -9.22 -7.78 -8.04
C ILE A 57 -10.69 -8.20 -8.03
N LEU A 58 -11.50 -7.57 -7.17
CA LEU A 58 -12.91 -7.95 -7.02
C LEU A 58 -13.71 -7.72 -8.30
N ALA A 59 -13.54 -6.56 -8.93
CA ALA A 59 -14.36 -6.10 -10.05
C ALA A 59 -13.80 -6.49 -11.43
N TYR A 60 -13.13 -7.64 -11.55
CA TYR A 60 -12.51 -8.09 -12.82
C TYR A 60 -13.51 -8.22 -13.99
N ASP A 61 -14.80 -8.41 -13.70
CA ASP A 61 -15.91 -8.52 -14.64
C ASP A 61 -16.65 -7.19 -14.87
N PHE A 62 -16.18 -6.12 -14.25
CA PHE A 62 -16.78 -4.78 -14.28
C PHE A 62 -18.21 -4.70 -13.71
N ASP A 63 -18.65 -5.71 -12.95
CA ASP A 63 -19.88 -5.65 -12.16
C ASP A 63 -19.58 -5.09 -10.77
N TYR A 64 -19.58 -3.76 -10.68
CA TYR A 64 -19.23 -3.03 -9.46
C TYR A 64 -20.20 -3.28 -8.31
N ASP A 65 -21.50 -3.43 -8.61
CA ASP A 65 -22.52 -3.75 -7.62
C ASP A 65 -22.26 -5.13 -7.00
N ALA A 66 -21.99 -6.14 -7.84
CA ALA A 66 -21.64 -7.47 -7.38
C ALA A 66 -20.29 -7.50 -6.65
N ALA A 67 -19.31 -6.70 -7.08
CA ALA A 67 -18.03 -6.56 -6.38
C ALA A 67 -18.21 -6.02 -4.95
N VAL A 68 -19.02 -4.96 -4.78
CA VAL A 68 -19.35 -4.41 -3.45
C VAL A 68 -20.11 -5.45 -2.62
N ALA A 69 -21.09 -6.14 -3.20
CA ALA A 69 -21.86 -7.15 -2.47
C ALA A 69 -20.98 -8.31 -1.97
N ARG A 70 -20.03 -8.79 -2.80
CA ARG A 70 -19.03 -9.81 -2.41
C ARG A 70 -18.13 -9.31 -1.28
N PHE A 71 -17.69 -8.05 -1.34
CA PHE A 71 -16.93 -7.44 -0.26
C PHE A 71 -17.72 -7.39 1.05
N GLU A 72 -18.99 -6.97 0.99
CA GLU A 72 -19.86 -6.90 2.17
C GLU A 72 -20.14 -8.28 2.78
N GLU A 73 -20.34 -9.30 1.95
CA GLU A 73 -20.47 -10.69 2.40
C GLU A 73 -19.23 -11.12 3.18
N TRP A 74 -18.04 -10.91 2.60
CA TRP A 74 -16.76 -11.19 3.26
C TRP A 74 -16.56 -10.40 4.55
N ALA A 75 -16.81 -9.09 4.52
CA ALA A 75 -16.65 -8.22 5.68
C ALA A 75 -17.63 -8.60 6.80
N SER A 76 -18.84 -9.05 6.47
CA SER A 76 -19.82 -9.50 7.46
C SER A 76 -19.36 -10.73 8.24
N ALA A 77 -18.59 -11.62 7.60
CA ALA A 77 -18.02 -12.84 8.19
C ALA A 77 -16.62 -12.62 8.81
N THR A 78 -16.04 -11.42 8.67
CA THR A 78 -14.68 -11.12 9.10
C THR A 78 -14.65 -10.36 10.42
N PHE A 79 -13.79 -10.80 11.33
CA PHE A 79 -13.36 -10.06 12.50
C PHE A 79 -12.18 -9.15 12.11
N PHE A 80 -12.39 -7.85 12.27
CA PHE A 80 -11.40 -6.80 12.02
C PHE A 80 -10.68 -6.42 13.33
N GLY A 81 -9.70 -7.25 13.70
CA GLY A 81 -8.98 -7.16 14.96
C GLY A 81 -7.93 -6.06 15.01
N GLY A 82 -7.80 -5.43 16.17
CA GLY A 82 -6.87 -4.33 16.42
C GLY A 82 -7.18 -3.14 15.53
N GLU A 83 -6.22 -2.75 14.71
CA GLU A 83 -6.28 -1.58 13.84
C GLU A 83 -6.66 -1.95 12.40
N ALA A 84 -6.99 -3.22 12.12
CA ALA A 84 -7.57 -3.62 10.84
C ALA A 84 -8.87 -2.85 10.59
N MET A 85 -8.94 -2.04 9.54
CA MET A 85 -10.15 -1.33 9.12
C MET A 85 -10.83 -2.10 7.99
N PRO A 86 -12.18 -2.22 7.96
CA PRO A 86 -12.88 -2.71 6.79
C PRO A 86 -12.74 -1.65 5.68
N TYR A 87 -12.03 -1.99 4.61
CA TYR A 87 -11.92 -1.15 3.43
C TYR A 87 -12.00 -1.99 2.15
N LEU A 88 -12.66 -1.44 1.14
CA LEU A 88 -12.70 -2.00 -0.20
C LEU A 88 -11.57 -1.38 -1.02
N TRP A 89 -10.62 -2.21 -1.44
CA TRP A 89 -9.52 -1.78 -2.29
C TRP A 89 -9.99 -1.66 -3.74
N ILE A 90 -9.79 -0.47 -4.33
CA ILE A 90 -10.04 -0.24 -5.75
C ILE A 90 -8.74 -0.54 -6.49
N THR A 91 -8.69 -1.66 -7.22
CA THR A 91 -7.45 -2.10 -7.88
C THR A 91 -7.72 -2.82 -9.19
N TRP A 92 -6.77 -2.67 -10.12
CA TRP A 92 -6.68 -3.42 -11.36
C TRP A 92 -5.37 -4.19 -11.44
N GLY A 93 -4.67 -4.38 -10.32
CA GLY A 93 -3.33 -4.96 -10.23
C GLY A 93 -2.20 -3.94 -10.43
N PRO A 94 -0.93 -4.38 -10.40
CA PRO A 94 0.23 -3.50 -10.31
C PRO A 94 0.44 -2.65 -11.58
N SER A 95 -0.07 -3.12 -12.74
CA SER A 95 0.08 -2.40 -14.01
C SER A 95 -0.97 -1.32 -14.26
N THR A 96 -1.73 -0.91 -13.23
CA THR A 96 -2.84 0.07 -13.36
C THR A 96 -2.38 1.40 -14.00
N MET A 97 -1.20 1.90 -13.64
CA MET A 97 -0.65 3.14 -14.21
C MET A 97 -0.38 3.02 -15.72
N ALA A 98 0.12 1.87 -16.18
CA ALA A 98 0.35 1.62 -17.60
C ALA A 98 -0.98 1.57 -18.37
N ALA A 99 -2.01 1.00 -17.76
CA ALA A 99 -3.36 0.95 -18.31
C ALA A 99 -3.97 2.35 -18.55
N PHE A 100 -3.74 3.27 -17.62
CA PHE A 100 -4.14 4.67 -17.77
C PHE A 100 -3.38 5.39 -18.89
N CYS A 101 -2.18 4.91 -19.23
CA CYS A 101 -1.35 5.42 -20.32
C CYS A 101 -1.60 4.71 -21.67
N GLY A 102 -2.65 3.88 -21.78
CA GLY A 102 -3.06 3.24 -23.03
C GLY A 102 -2.65 1.78 -23.17
N ALA A 103 -2.06 1.17 -22.14
CA ALA A 103 -1.84 -0.28 -22.15
C ALA A 103 -3.17 -1.05 -22.03
N GLU A 104 -3.23 -2.21 -22.67
CA GLU A 104 -4.29 -3.18 -22.42
C GLU A 104 -3.90 -4.07 -21.24
N LEU A 105 -4.70 -4.08 -20.17
CA LEU A 105 -4.48 -5.00 -19.05
C LEU A 105 -4.99 -6.39 -19.40
N VAL A 106 -4.12 -7.38 -19.23
CA VAL A 106 -4.50 -8.78 -19.23
C VAL A 106 -4.72 -9.20 -17.78
N MET A 107 -5.99 -9.43 -17.44
CA MET A 107 -6.38 -9.92 -16.11
C MET A 107 -6.09 -11.42 -16.00
N SER A 108 -5.56 -11.86 -14.85
CA SER A 108 -5.46 -13.27 -14.50
C SER A 108 -6.14 -13.55 -13.17
N PRO A 109 -7.47 -13.81 -13.21
CA PRO A 109 -8.25 -14.11 -12.01
C PRO A 109 -7.73 -15.35 -11.24
N ASP A 110 -7.08 -16.29 -11.93
CA ASP A 110 -6.53 -17.50 -11.32
C ASP A 110 -5.32 -17.22 -10.41
N THR A 111 -4.54 -16.19 -10.74
CA THR A 111 -3.38 -15.74 -9.95
C THR A 111 -3.61 -14.41 -9.25
N ASP A 112 -4.83 -13.88 -9.35
CA ASP A 112 -5.31 -12.65 -8.68
C ASP A 112 -4.45 -11.42 -8.96
N THR A 113 -3.99 -11.29 -10.21
CA THR A 113 -3.12 -10.20 -10.67
C THR A 113 -3.45 -9.78 -12.10
N SER A 114 -2.76 -8.76 -12.58
CA SER A 114 -2.81 -8.30 -13.97
C SER A 114 -1.40 -7.96 -14.48
N TRP A 115 -1.24 -7.98 -15.79
CA TRP A 115 -0.03 -7.50 -16.45
C TRP A 115 -0.38 -6.76 -17.73
N VAL A 116 0.63 -6.12 -18.31
CA VAL A 116 0.59 -5.50 -19.62
C VAL A 116 1.68 -6.09 -20.49
N GLU A 117 1.44 -6.18 -21.79
CA GLU A 117 2.52 -6.36 -22.75
C GLU A 117 3.18 -4.99 -23.00
N PRO A 118 4.53 -4.88 -22.91
CA PRO A 118 5.22 -3.65 -23.25
C PRO A 118 4.91 -3.21 -24.69
N PHE A 119 4.54 -1.95 -24.87
CA PHE A 119 4.10 -1.40 -26.16
C PHE A 119 4.93 -0.19 -26.60
N VAL A 120 5.83 0.31 -25.75
CA VAL A 120 6.72 1.42 -26.08
C VAL A 120 8.07 0.90 -26.55
N THR A 121 8.49 1.37 -27.72
CA THR A 121 9.82 1.06 -28.30
C THR A 121 10.85 2.16 -28.09
N ASP A 122 10.41 3.42 -27.99
CA ASP A 122 11.27 4.60 -27.78
C ASP A 122 10.66 5.50 -26.70
N LEU A 123 11.35 5.61 -25.56
CA LEU A 123 10.91 6.43 -24.42
C LEU A 123 10.91 7.94 -24.72
N SER A 124 11.63 8.39 -25.74
CA SER A 124 11.69 9.81 -26.11
C SER A 124 10.42 10.30 -26.82
N GLU A 125 9.58 9.39 -27.32
CA GLU A 125 8.35 9.70 -28.04
C GLU A 125 7.09 9.58 -27.17
N VAL A 126 7.22 9.12 -25.92
CA VAL A 126 6.07 8.87 -25.04
C VAL A 126 5.50 10.17 -24.49
N GLU A 127 4.19 10.35 -24.65
CA GLU A 127 3.42 11.42 -24.02
C GLU A 127 2.60 10.83 -22.86
N PHE A 128 3.00 11.14 -21.63
CA PHE A 128 2.29 10.69 -20.43
C PHE A 128 1.03 11.53 -20.20
N LYS A 129 -0.12 10.98 -20.58
CA LYS A 129 -1.45 11.54 -20.32
C LYS A 129 -2.47 10.43 -20.15
N ILE A 130 -3.54 10.73 -19.43
CA ILE A 130 -4.71 9.87 -19.32
C ILE A 130 -5.76 10.40 -20.29
N PRO A 131 -6.09 9.69 -21.37
CA PRO A 131 -7.22 10.05 -22.22
C PRO A 131 -8.51 10.16 -21.41
N GLU A 132 -9.35 11.16 -21.69
CA GLU A 132 -10.63 11.34 -20.97
C GLU A 132 -11.53 10.11 -21.11
N ASP A 133 -11.48 9.43 -22.25
CA ASP A 133 -12.21 8.20 -22.57
C ASP A 133 -11.43 6.92 -22.24
N ASN A 134 -10.31 7.01 -21.51
CA ASN A 134 -9.56 5.83 -21.09
C ASN A 134 -10.45 4.89 -20.27
N PHE A 135 -10.63 3.67 -20.79
CA PHE A 135 -11.54 2.69 -20.22
C PHE A 135 -11.23 2.38 -18.75
N TRP A 136 -9.97 2.10 -18.42
CA TRP A 136 -9.56 1.73 -17.06
C TRP A 136 -9.73 2.87 -16.06
N TRP A 137 -9.45 4.11 -16.50
CA TRP A 137 -9.68 5.28 -15.67
C TRP A 137 -11.17 5.52 -15.42
N GLN A 138 -12.01 5.42 -16.46
CA GLN A 138 -13.47 5.54 -16.31
C GLN A 138 -14.05 4.43 -15.42
N SER A 139 -13.56 3.20 -15.56
CA SER A 139 -13.93 2.06 -14.70
C SER A 139 -13.54 2.31 -13.24
N THR A 140 -12.36 2.87 -12.99
CA THR A 140 -11.92 3.29 -11.65
C THR A 140 -12.85 4.34 -11.05
N ILE A 141 -13.20 5.38 -11.83
CA ILE A 141 -14.11 6.44 -11.38
C ILE A 141 -15.49 5.86 -11.01
N GLN A 142 -16.04 4.99 -11.87
CA GLN A 142 -17.33 4.37 -11.64
C GLN A 142 -17.30 3.48 -10.40
N PHE A 143 -16.27 2.66 -10.24
CA PHE A 143 -16.14 1.77 -9.09
C PHE A 143 -16.01 2.56 -7.79
N CYS A 144 -15.18 3.59 -7.75
CA CYS A 144 -15.05 4.49 -6.59
C CYS A 144 -16.39 5.11 -6.20
N ARG A 145 -17.19 5.59 -7.16
CA ARG A 145 -18.50 6.21 -6.89
C ARG A 145 -19.48 5.21 -6.26
N ILE A 146 -19.59 4.02 -6.85
CA ILE A 146 -20.50 2.97 -6.38
C ILE A 146 -20.06 2.46 -4.99
N ALA A 147 -18.76 2.23 -4.81
CA ALA A 147 -18.17 1.83 -3.53
C ALA A 147 -18.42 2.89 -2.43
N ARG A 148 -18.22 4.18 -2.75
CA ARG A 148 -18.47 5.28 -1.80
C ARG A 148 -19.92 5.35 -1.38
N GLU A 149 -20.86 5.23 -2.32
CA GLU A 149 -22.29 5.30 -2.04
C GLU A 149 -22.73 4.13 -1.14
N LYS A 150 -22.38 2.89 -1.52
CA LYS A 150 -22.81 1.68 -0.81
C LYS A 150 -22.06 1.44 0.50
N GLY A 151 -20.82 1.91 0.61
CA GLY A 151 -19.95 1.73 1.77
C GLY A 151 -20.20 2.70 2.93
N GLN A 152 -21.13 3.66 2.79
CA GLN A 152 -21.42 4.64 3.85
C GLN A 152 -21.80 3.95 5.17
N GLY A 153 -21.07 4.27 6.23
CA GLY A 153 -21.26 3.66 7.56
C GLY A 153 -20.84 2.19 7.66
N LYS A 154 -20.28 1.58 6.61
CA LYS A 154 -19.94 0.15 6.58
C LYS A 154 -18.44 -0.12 6.45
N PHE A 155 -17.81 0.48 5.46
CA PHE A 155 -16.39 0.32 5.15
C PHE A 155 -15.81 1.60 4.55
N LEU A 156 -14.48 1.67 4.46
CA LEU A 156 -13.73 2.72 3.79
C LEU A 156 -13.48 2.34 2.31
N VAL A 157 -13.28 3.33 1.43
CA VAL A 157 -12.83 3.06 0.06
C VAL A 157 -11.33 3.33 0.02
N GLY A 158 -10.56 2.31 -0.35
CA GLY A 158 -9.10 2.36 -0.42
C GLY A 158 -8.61 3.03 -1.70
N HIS A 159 -7.41 3.59 -1.63
CA HIS A 159 -6.69 4.13 -2.79
C HIS A 159 -6.16 3.00 -3.68
N LEU A 160 -5.71 3.36 -4.88
CA LEU A 160 -5.08 2.48 -5.83
C LEU A 160 -3.71 2.00 -5.34
N ASP A 161 -3.15 1.06 -6.08
CA ASP A 161 -1.72 0.76 -6.02
C ASP A 161 -1.01 1.47 -7.17
N LEU A 162 -0.36 2.58 -6.82
CA LEU A 162 0.24 3.52 -7.76
C LEU A 162 1.70 3.16 -8.00
N HIS A 163 1.95 2.21 -8.89
CA HIS A 163 3.28 1.93 -9.47
C HIS A 163 3.66 3.01 -10.48
N SER A 164 3.98 4.18 -9.96
CA SER A 164 4.23 5.38 -10.75
C SER A 164 5.70 5.43 -11.22
N SER A 165 6.05 6.47 -11.98
CA SER A 165 7.45 6.75 -12.33
C SER A 165 8.19 5.63 -13.09
N VAL A 166 9.33 5.16 -12.57
CA VAL A 166 10.19 4.16 -13.19
C VAL A 166 9.51 2.79 -13.29
N ASP A 167 8.61 2.44 -12.37
CA ASP A 167 7.82 1.21 -12.51
C ASP A 167 6.87 1.30 -13.70
N LEU A 168 6.23 2.46 -13.90
CA LEU A 168 5.44 2.71 -15.11
C LEU A 168 6.31 2.58 -16.37
N LEU A 169 7.54 3.12 -16.38
CA LEU A 169 8.47 2.93 -17.50
C LEU A 169 8.77 1.45 -17.72
N SER A 170 9.03 0.71 -16.65
CA SER A 170 9.31 -0.74 -16.71
C SER A 170 8.13 -1.50 -17.32
N SER A 171 6.89 -1.16 -16.93
CA SER A 171 5.69 -1.79 -17.49
C SER A 171 5.50 -1.50 -18.99
N ILE A 172 5.69 -0.26 -19.44
CA ILE A 172 5.42 0.10 -20.85
C ILE A 172 6.56 -0.25 -21.80
N ARG A 173 7.82 -0.25 -21.32
CA ARG A 173 9.05 -0.49 -22.11
C ARG A 173 9.55 -1.92 -22.00
N GLY A 174 9.23 -2.59 -20.89
CA GLY A 174 9.79 -3.87 -20.48
C GLY A 174 11.08 -3.68 -19.68
N ALA A 175 11.18 -4.42 -18.58
CA ALA A 175 12.31 -4.37 -17.64
C ALA A 175 13.69 -4.51 -18.30
N GLU A 176 13.88 -5.50 -19.19
CA GLU A 176 15.15 -5.75 -19.87
C GLU A 176 15.59 -4.56 -20.73
N ASN A 177 14.66 -4.05 -21.53
CA ASN A 177 14.90 -2.90 -22.39
C ASN A 177 15.18 -1.63 -21.57
N LEU A 178 14.45 -1.41 -20.48
CA LEU A 178 14.69 -0.27 -19.60
C LEU A 178 16.08 -0.33 -18.95
N CYS A 179 16.56 -1.52 -18.59
CA CYS A 179 17.93 -1.72 -18.11
C CYS A 179 18.97 -1.32 -19.17
N ILE A 180 18.73 -1.65 -20.45
CA ILE A 180 19.60 -1.22 -21.57
C ILE A 180 19.52 0.30 -21.74
N ASP A 181 18.31 0.87 -21.75
CA ASP A 181 18.07 2.31 -21.93
C ASP A 181 18.73 3.14 -20.82
N ILE A 182 18.80 2.63 -19.58
CA ILE A 182 19.51 3.28 -18.47
C ILE A 182 21.02 3.41 -18.75
N ILE A 183 21.61 2.46 -19.46
CA ILE A 183 23.04 2.45 -19.78
C ILE A 183 23.30 3.30 -21.01
N GLU A 184 22.53 3.09 -22.07
CA GLU A 184 22.79 3.68 -23.39
C GLU A 184 22.19 5.08 -23.55
N HIS A 185 21.05 5.34 -22.90
CA HIS A 185 20.25 6.56 -23.05
C HIS A 185 19.75 7.14 -21.71
N PRO A 186 20.62 7.30 -20.69
CA PRO A 186 20.19 7.66 -19.33
C PRO A 186 19.43 8.99 -19.27
N ASP A 187 19.80 9.98 -20.08
CA ASP A 187 19.11 11.27 -20.10
C ASP A 187 17.68 11.16 -20.64
N VAL A 188 17.41 10.19 -21.52
CA VAL A 188 16.05 9.90 -22.01
C VAL A 188 15.22 9.29 -20.89
N VAL A 189 15.78 8.29 -20.19
CA VAL A 189 15.10 7.64 -19.05
C VAL A 189 14.78 8.65 -17.96
N GLU A 190 15.72 9.51 -17.59
CA GLU A 190 15.50 10.53 -16.57
C GLU A 190 14.38 11.52 -16.96
N ARG A 191 14.34 11.95 -18.23
CA ARG A 191 13.24 12.81 -18.70
C ARG A 191 11.91 12.07 -18.70
N ALA A 192 11.88 10.81 -19.13
CA ALA A 192 10.67 9.99 -19.16
C ALA A 192 10.13 9.75 -17.74
N ALA A 193 11.00 9.44 -16.76
CA ALA A 193 10.61 9.24 -15.37
C ALA A 193 9.97 10.51 -14.78
N ARG A 194 10.61 11.68 -14.98
CA ARG A 194 10.05 12.97 -14.56
C ARG A 194 8.73 13.30 -15.24
N ALA A 195 8.55 12.90 -16.51
CA ALA A 195 7.30 13.09 -17.22
C ALA A 195 6.20 12.16 -16.67
N ALA A 196 6.52 10.90 -16.37
CA ALA A 196 5.63 9.95 -15.73
C ALA A 196 5.20 10.41 -14.33
N ASP A 197 6.10 11.00 -13.53
CA ASP A 197 5.80 11.55 -12.21
C ASP A 197 4.64 12.58 -12.24
N THR A 198 4.47 13.30 -13.35
CA THR A 198 3.40 14.30 -13.49
C THR A 198 2.00 13.70 -13.38
N LEU A 199 1.85 12.39 -13.60
CA LEU A 199 0.57 11.68 -13.46
C LEU A 199 0.20 11.40 -12.01
N TYR A 200 1.18 11.27 -11.10
CA TYR A 200 0.94 10.78 -9.74
C TYR A 200 -0.07 11.65 -8.98
N LYS A 201 0.22 12.94 -8.82
CA LYS A 201 -0.59 13.82 -7.98
C LYS A 201 -2.02 14.00 -8.51
N PRO A 202 -2.26 14.25 -9.82
CA PRO A 202 -3.61 14.33 -10.37
C PRO A 202 -4.44 13.06 -10.15
N ILE A 203 -3.85 11.88 -10.38
CA ILE A 203 -4.53 10.60 -10.13
C ILE A 203 -4.83 10.44 -8.65
N TYR A 204 -3.81 10.67 -7.80
CA TYR A 204 -3.96 10.55 -6.36
C TYR A 204 -5.09 11.43 -5.83
N ASP A 205 -5.12 12.70 -6.22
CA ASP A 205 -6.13 13.67 -5.79
C ASP A 205 -7.52 13.28 -6.28
N ALA A 206 -7.65 12.86 -7.53
CA ALA A 206 -8.94 12.46 -8.09
C ALA A 206 -9.53 11.28 -7.33
N VAL A 207 -8.74 10.23 -7.06
CA VAL A 207 -9.20 9.06 -6.29
C VAL A 207 -9.48 9.44 -4.84
N TYR A 208 -8.63 10.25 -4.21
CA TYR A 208 -8.81 10.73 -2.83
C TYR A 208 -10.17 11.43 -2.64
N GLU A 209 -10.54 12.30 -3.58
CA GLU A 209 -11.82 13.01 -3.57
C GLU A 209 -13.00 12.07 -3.92
N LEU A 210 -12.86 11.22 -4.95
CA LEU A 210 -13.90 10.29 -5.39
C LEU A 210 -14.25 9.28 -4.28
N ALA A 211 -13.25 8.76 -3.58
CA ALA A 211 -13.38 7.80 -2.49
C ALA A 211 -13.88 8.43 -1.18
N GLY A 212 -13.96 9.77 -1.08
CA GLY A 212 -14.41 10.46 0.14
C GLY A 212 -13.41 10.34 1.31
N MET A 213 -12.11 10.30 0.99
CA MET A 213 -11.05 10.15 2.00
C MET A 213 -10.88 11.42 2.83
N LYS A 214 -11.29 12.58 2.32
CA LYS A 214 -11.29 13.84 3.08
C LYS A 214 -12.18 13.78 4.32
N GLU A 215 -13.25 13.00 4.27
CA GLU A 215 -14.23 12.90 5.34
C GLU A 215 -13.98 11.71 6.27
N ARG A 216 -13.31 10.66 5.78
CA ARG A 216 -13.19 9.37 6.49
C ARG A 216 -11.76 8.86 6.64
N GLY A 217 -10.79 9.62 6.15
CA GLY A 217 -9.37 9.29 6.13
C GLY A 217 -8.99 8.48 4.91
N SER A 218 -7.69 8.47 4.60
CA SER A 218 -7.14 7.68 3.50
C SER A 218 -6.54 6.36 3.99
N ILE A 219 -6.61 5.36 3.13
CA ILE A 219 -6.07 4.00 3.34
C ILE A 219 -5.80 3.41 1.94
N THR A 220 -4.81 2.53 1.81
CA THR A 220 -4.54 1.77 0.58
C THR A 220 -4.21 0.32 0.92
N TRP A 221 -3.68 -0.46 -0.02
CA TRP A 221 -3.41 -1.90 0.07
C TRP A 221 -2.57 -2.31 1.28
N LEU A 222 -1.71 -1.41 1.79
CA LEU A 222 -0.91 -1.64 2.98
C LEU A 222 -1.64 -1.33 4.31
N GLU A 223 -2.92 -0.99 4.23
CA GLU A 223 -3.85 -0.89 5.36
C GLU A 223 -3.52 0.14 6.44
N LEU A 224 -2.58 1.04 6.16
CA LEU A 224 -2.21 2.14 7.05
C LEU A 224 -3.20 3.30 6.91
N TRP A 225 -4.16 3.40 7.82
CA TRP A 225 -5.13 4.49 7.83
C TRP A 225 -4.52 5.81 8.33
N SER A 226 -4.95 6.94 7.77
CA SER A 226 -4.56 8.30 8.16
C SER A 226 -5.72 9.28 8.11
N ASP A 227 -5.75 10.26 9.01
CA ASP A 227 -6.64 11.43 8.92
C ASP A 227 -6.35 12.29 7.68
N GLY A 228 -5.09 12.29 7.24
CA GLY A 228 -4.62 13.03 6.07
C GLY A 228 -4.46 12.15 4.85
N ARG A 229 -3.53 12.54 3.97
CA ARG A 229 -3.11 11.80 2.79
C ARG A 229 -2.03 10.78 3.16
N THR A 230 -2.32 9.50 2.92
CA THR A 230 -1.37 8.40 3.06
C THR A 230 -1.28 7.60 1.77
N HIS A 231 -0.09 7.07 1.50
CA HIS A 231 0.16 6.11 0.44
C HIS A 231 1.43 5.32 0.72
N VAL A 232 1.69 4.36 -0.15
CA VAL A 232 2.88 3.52 -0.15
C VAL A 232 3.66 3.80 -1.43
N PRO A 233 4.64 4.71 -1.42
CA PRO A 233 5.59 4.83 -2.53
C PRO A 233 6.37 3.52 -2.70
N SER A 234 6.58 3.11 -3.94
CA SER A 234 7.28 1.87 -4.30
C SER A 234 8.01 2.02 -5.63
N CYS A 235 9.00 1.18 -5.86
CA CYS A 235 9.57 0.96 -7.19
C CYS A 235 10.18 -0.45 -7.24
N ASP A 236 9.44 -1.41 -7.77
CA ASP A 236 9.89 -2.79 -7.90
C ASP A 236 11.10 -2.91 -8.83
N PHE A 237 11.16 -2.05 -9.86
CA PHE A 237 12.29 -1.98 -10.78
C PHE A 237 13.61 -1.65 -10.06
N ALA A 238 13.56 -1.00 -8.89
CA ALA A 238 14.75 -0.69 -8.09
C ALA A 238 15.56 -1.94 -7.71
N TYR A 239 14.93 -3.13 -7.66
CA TYR A 239 15.61 -4.40 -7.42
C TYR A 239 16.73 -4.69 -8.45
N MET A 240 16.60 -4.20 -9.68
CA MET A 240 17.47 -4.55 -10.80
C MET A 240 18.62 -3.55 -11.04
N ILE A 241 18.70 -2.47 -10.26
CA ILE A 241 19.63 -1.37 -10.54
C ILE A 241 20.60 -1.10 -9.38
N SER A 242 21.72 -0.45 -9.69
CA SER A 242 22.71 -0.03 -8.69
C SER A 242 22.19 1.12 -7.83
N THR A 243 22.81 1.37 -6.68
CA THR A 243 22.52 2.53 -5.83
C THR A 243 22.75 3.86 -6.54
N GLU A 244 23.71 3.92 -7.47
CA GLU A 244 23.94 5.11 -8.31
C GLU A 244 22.74 5.38 -9.23
N HIS A 245 22.25 4.34 -9.91
CA HIS A 245 21.06 4.45 -10.76
C HIS A 245 19.80 4.72 -9.94
N PHE A 246 19.65 4.10 -8.77
CA PHE A 246 18.53 4.38 -7.85
C PHE A 246 18.47 5.86 -7.49
N ARG A 247 19.59 6.44 -7.04
CA ARG A 247 19.67 7.87 -6.70
C ARG A 247 19.34 8.78 -7.87
N ARG A 248 19.69 8.36 -9.10
CA ARG A 248 19.47 9.15 -10.31
C ARG A 248 18.04 9.09 -10.81
N PHE A 249 17.45 7.89 -10.87
CA PHE A 249 16.19 7.66 -11.58
C PHE A 249 14.98 7.45 -10.67
N VAL A 250 15.16 6.85 -9.49
CA VAL A 250 14.05 6.42 -8.64
C VAL A 250 13.87 7.35 -7.45
N LEU A 251 14.95 7.66 -6.74
CA LEU A 251 14.92 8.49 -5.51
C LEU A 251 14.19 9.84 -5.71
N PRO A 252 14.42 10.61 -6.78
CA PRO A 252 13.73 11.89 -6.98
C PRO A 252 12.21 11.74 -7.08
N SER A 253 11.74 10.65 -7.68
CA SER A 253 10.32 10.37 -7.84
C SER A 253 9.68 9.94 -6.53
N ILE A 254 10.37 9.10 -5.74
CA ILE A 254 9.93 8.76 -4.37
C ILE A 254 9.87 10.02 -3.49
N GLU A 255 10.85 10.91 -3.56
CA GLU A 255 10.82 12.19 -2.84
C GLU A 255 9.62 13.06 -3.25
N TYR A 256 9.31 13.10 -4.55
CA TYR A 256 8.15 13.82 -5.07
C TYR A 256 6.82 13.22 -4.58
N GLU A 257 6.65 11.90 -4.65
CA GLU A 257 5.45 11.21 -4.16
C GLU A 257 5.25 11.46 -2.66
N VAL A 258 6.30 11.24 -1.85
CA VAL A 258 6.30 11.52 -0.41
C VAL A 258 5.96 12.99 -0.12
N SER A 259 6.38 13.92 -0.99
CA SER A 259 6.08 15.34 -0.81
C SER A 259 4.58 15.67 -0.90
N CYS A 260 3.80 14.83 -1.61
CA CYS A 260 2.36 14.96 -1.78
C CYS A 260 1.54 14.38 -0.61
N LEU A 261 2.19 13.67 0.31
CA LEU A 261 1.54 12.89 1.37
C LEU A 261 1.80 13.49 2.76
N ASP A 262 0.84 13.31 3.68
CA ASP A 262 1.03 13.61 5.09
C ASP A 262 1.79 12.48 5.78
N HIS A 263 1.43 11.24 5.46
CA HIS A 263 2.09 10.02 5.97
C HIS A 263 2.50 9.10 4.82
N ALA A 264 3.67 8.48 4.93
CA ALA A 264 4.21 7.62 3.86
C ALA A 264 5.07 6.49 4.44
N VAL A 265 4.89 5.28 3.92
CA VAL A 265 5.73 4.12 4.20
C VAL A 265 6.20 3.56 2.86
N TYR A 266 7.50 3.32 2.69
CA TYR A 266 8.03 2.79 1.43
C TYR A 266 7.93 1.26 1.39
N HIS A 267 7.52 0.69 0.26
CA HIS A 267 7.50 -0.76 0.02
C HIS A 267 8.90 -1.26 -0.38
N LEU A 268 9.65 -1.81 0.57
CA LEU A 268 10.96 -2.41 0.31
C LEU A 268 10.78 -3.90 0.02
N ASP A 269 10.56 -4.22 -1.26
CA ASP A 269 10.33 -5.60 -1.71
C ASP A 269 11.62 -6.28 -2.19
N GLY A 270 12.03 -7.29 -1.43
CA GLY A 270 13.10 -8.18 -1.80
C GLY A 270 14.47 -7.70 -1.37
N VAL A 271 15.35 -8.69 -1.12
CA VAL A 271 16.74 -8.47 -0.70
C VAL A 271 17.57 -7.62 -1.66
N GLY A 272 17.20 -7.58 -2.94
CA GLY A 272 17.85 -6.76 -3.96
C GLY A 272 17.67 -5.25 -3.73
N GLN A 273 16.67 -4.82 -2.97
CA GLN A 273 16.47 -3.40 -2.64
C GLN A 273 17.21 -2.94 -1.38
N ILE A 274 17.72 -3.86 -0.54
CA ILE A 274 18.46 -3.52 0.70
C ILE A 274 19.62 -2.53 0.45
N PRO A 275 20.40 -2.60 -0.66
CA PRO A 275 21.45 -1.62 -0.93
C PRO A 275 20.97 -0.17 -0.97
N HIS A 276 19.71 0.08 -1.32
CA HIS A 276 19.11 1.42 -1.44
C HIS A 276 18.54 1.94 -0.12
N LEU A 277 18.56 1.11 0.94
CA LEU A 277 17.91 1.43 2.21
C LEU A 277 18.43 2.72 2.84
N ASP A 278 19.74 2.98 2.82
CA ASP A 278 20.28 4.20 3.44
C ASP A 278 19.77 5.49 2.79
N ASP A 279 19.59 5.47 1.46
CA ASP A 279 19.03 6.60 0.72
C ASP A 279 17.55 6.81 1.08
N LEU A 280 16.78 5.73 1.24
CA LEU A 280 15.39 5.79 1.70
C LEU A 280 15.26 6.29 3.15
N LEU A 281 16.10 5.79 4.07
CA LEU A 281 16.10 6.21 5.47
C LEU A 281 16.47 7.70 5.62
N ALA A 282 17.22 8.25 4.67
CA ALA A 282 17.58 9.67 4.65
C ALA A 282 16.43 10.60 4.26
N ILE A 283 15.34 10.10 3.65
CA ILE A 283 14.17 10.91 3.26
C ILE A 283 13.45 11.41 4.53
N PRO A 284 13.46 12.73 4.84
CA PRO A 284 12.97 13.20 6.13
C PRO A 284 11.47 12.98 6.34
N ARG A 285 10.67 13.05 5.27
CA ARG A 285 9.21 12.91 5.29
C ARG A 285 8.71 11.46 5.15
N LEU A 286 9.61 10.50 4.95
CA LEU A 286 9.25 9.09 4.95
C LEU A 286 9.10 8.62 6.41
N HIS A 287 7.98 8.01 6.78
CA HIS A 287 7.70 7.65 8.17
C HIS A 287 8.20 6.25 8.52
N GLY A 288 8.16 5.34 7.55
CA GLY A 288 8.55 3.96 7.77
C GLY A 288 8.95 3.22 6.50
N ILE A 289 9.42 2.01 6.71
CA ILE A 289 9.73 1.03 5.67
C ILE A 289 8.85 -0.19 5.93
N GLN A 290 8.10 -0.61 4.92
CA GLN A 290 7.56 -1.95 4.91
C GLN A 290 8.63 -2.89 4.36
N TRP A 291 8.90 -3.99 5.08
CA TRP A 291 9.89 -4.97 4.69
C TRP A 291 9.23 -6.26 4.22
N VAL A 292 9.52 -6.65 2.98
CA VAL A 292 9.14 -7.94 2.41
C VAL A 292 10.42 -8.66 1.97
N PRO A 293 10.77 -9.81 2.58
CA PRO A 293 11.99 -10.54 2.21
C PRO A 293 12.03 -10.98 0.73
N GLY A 294 10.87 -11.23 0.14
CA GLY A 294 10.71 -11.80 -1.20
C GLY A 294 10.65 -13.33 -1.21
N ALA A 295 10.29 -13.90 -2.36
CA ALA A 295 10.08 -15.33 -2.50
C ALA A 295 11.34 -16.16 -2.16
N GLY A 296 11.15 -17.25 -1.41
CA GLY A 296 12.23 -18.17 -1.04
C GLY A 296 13.14 -17.71 0.10
N GLN A 297 12.90 -16.54 0.68
CA GLN A 297 13.66 -16.05 1.83
C GLN A 297 13.11 -16.59 3.18
N PRO A 298 13.92 -16.58 4.26
CA PRO A 298 13.45 -16.94 5.60
C PRO A 298 12.36 -15.99 6.13
N GLY A 299 11.58 -16.49 7.10
CA GLY A 299 10.54 -15.72 7.80
C GLY A 299 11.07 -14.54 8.62
N MET A 300 10.16 -13.75 9.17
CA MET A 300 10.46 -12.44 9.76
C MET A 300 11.54 -12.46 10.89
N PRO A 301 11.62 -13.49 11.77
CA PRO A 301 12.67 -13.55 12.80
C PRO A 301 14.11 -13.49 12.27
N ALA A 302 14.36 -13.91 11.03
CA ALA A 302 15.70 -13.86 10.43
C ALA A 302 16.15 -12.43 10.07
N TRP A 303 15.22 -11.46 10.08
CA TRP A 303 15.45 -10.10 9.61
C TRP A 303 15.50 -9.07 10.74
N ILE A 304 15.50 -9.49 12.00
CA ILE A 304 15.46 -8.60 13.18
C ILE A 304 16.57 -7.53 13.14
N ASP A 305 17.78 -7.88 12.71
CA ASP A 305 18.89 -6.92 12.60
C ASP A 305 18.61 -5.82 11.57
N LEU A 306 17.99 -6.16 10.44
CA LEU A 306 17.56 -5.20 9.42
C LEU A 306 16.45 -4.29 9.98
N LEU A 307 15.47 -4.86 10.68
CA LEU A 307 14.38 -4.10 11.30
C LEU A 307 14.90 -3.12 12.36
N LYS A 308 15.84 -3.55 13.21
CA LYS A 308 16.51 -2.68 14.19
C LYS A 308 17.30 -1.57 13.52
N ARG A 309 17.96 -1.84 12.38
CA ARG A 309 18.65 -0.81 11.60
C ARG A 309 17.67 0.27 11.11
N ILE A 310 16.50 -0.12 10.61
CA ILE A 310 15.45 0.82 10.20
C ILE A 310 14.97 1.66 11.39
N GLN A 311 14.66 1.03 12.53
CA GLN A 311 14.22 1.72 13.75
C GLN A 311 15.29 2.67 14.32
N SER A 312 16.57 2.29 14.22
CA SER A 312 17.70 3.11 14.67
C SER A 312 17.87 4.39 13.85
N ALA A 313 17.41 4.41 12.59
CA ALA A 313 17.33 5.62 11.77
C ALA A 313 16.09 6.48 12.07
N GLY A 314 15.30 6.11 13.08
CA GLY A 314 14.09 6.83 13.49
C GLY A 314 12.87 6.55 12.60
N LYS A 315 12.89 5.51 11.77
CA LYS A 315 11.77 5.11 10.91
C LYS A 315 11.01 3.94 11.52
N SER A 316 9.70 3.88 11.33
CA SER A 316 8.91 2.70 11.72
C SER A 316 9.12 1.54 10.75
N VAL A 317 8.88 0.32 11.23
CA VAL A 317 8.81 -0.88 10.39
C VAL A 317 7.38 -1.35 10.27
N HIS A 318 6.94 -1.63 9.05
CA HIS A 318 5.72 -2.39 8.81
C HIS A 318 6.12 -3.79 8.37
N ILE A 319 5.79 -4.79 9.18
CA ILE A 319 6.14 -6.18 8.92
C ILE A 319 4.93 -7.09 9.00
N GLY A 320 4.94 -8.08 8.13
CA GLY A 320 3.98 -9.18 8.20
C GLY A 320 4.55 -10.39 8.94
N VAL A 321 3.73 -10.98 9.82
CA VAL A 321 4.15 -12.06 10.72
C VAL A 321 3.03 -13.08 10.93
N TYR A 322 3.40 -14.32 11.24
CA TYR A 322 2.49 -15.29 11.86
C TYR A 322 2.44 -15.13 13.39
N PRO A 323 1.41 -15.65 14.10
CA PRO A 323 1.26 -15.48 15.55
C PRO A 323 2.48 -15.89 16.38
N ASP A 324 3.17 -16.95 15.97
CA ASP A 324 4.38 -17.42 16.67
C ASP A 324 5.61 -16.56 16.34
N GLU A 325 5.71 -16.04 15.12
CA GLU A 325 6.78 -15.10 14.75
C GLU A 325 6.61 -13.77 15.49
N LEU A 326 5.38 -13.29 15.66
CA LEU A 326 5.10 -12.07 16.44
C LEU A 326 5.71 -12.14 17.85
N LYS A 327 5.58 -13.29 18.52
CA LYS A 327 6.11 -13.51 19.88
C LYS A 327 7.63 -13.54 19.95
N VAL A 328 8.29 -13.82 18.82
CA VAL A 328 9.76 -13.81 18.70
C VAL A 328 10.26 -12.42 18.33
N VAL A 329 9.59 -11.75 17.40
CA VAL A 329 10.04 -10.46 16.85
C VAL A 329 9.72 -9.31 17.78
N HIS A 330 8.53 -9.29 18.40
CA HIS A 330 8.10 -8.14 19.20
C HIS A 330 9.04 -7.75 20.36
N PRO A 331 9.56 -8.69 21.17
CA PRO A 331 10.49 -8.35 22.26
C PRO A 331 11.79 -7.68 21.79
N GLU A 332 12.13 -7.80 20.50
CA GLU A 332 13.36 -7.28 19.92
C GLU A 332 13.18 -5.90 19.26
N LEU A 333 11.95 -5.43 19.08
CA LEU A 333 11.64 -4.18 18.38
C LEU A 333 11.13 -3.09 19.33
N ASP A 334 11.41 -1.84 18.98
CA ASP A 334 10.81 -0.67 19.64
C ASP A 334 9.29 -0.61 19.33
N PRO A 335 8.41 -0.71 20.34
CA PRO A 335 6.97 -0.73 20.14
C PRO A 335 6.42 0.60 19.57
N GLU A 336 7.11 1.73 19.74
CA GLU A 336 6.69 3.01 19.16
C GLU A 336 6.96 3.10 17.65
N LYS A 337 7.72 2.14 17.09
CA LYS A 337 8.20 2.16 15.71
C LYS A 337 7.86 0.88 14.96
N VAL A 338 6.73 0.23 15.26
CA VAL A 338 6.32 -0.98 14.55
C VAL A 338 4.82 -1.04 14.32
N TYR A 339 4.45 -1.50 13.13
CA TYR A 339 3.10 -1.92 12.77
C TYR A 339 3.15 -3.39 12.34
N TYR A 340 2.27 -4.21 12.90
CA TYR A 340 2.19 -5.64 12.58
C TYR A 340 1.00 -5.95 11.68
N GLN A 341 1.25 -6.56 10.52
CA GLN A 341 0.25 -7.27 9.74
C GLN A 341 0.29 -8.75 10.11
N VAL A 342 -0.73 -9.27 10.80
CA VAL A 342 -0.72 -10.67 11.24
C VAL A 342 -1.54 -11.53 10.30
N TRP A 343 -0.92 -12.61 9.83
CA TRP A 343 -1.56 -13.62 9.00
C TRP A 343 -1.77 -14.92 9.76
N GLY A 344 -2.74 -15.73 9.33
CA GLY A 344 -2.88 -17.10 9.79
C GLY A 344 -3.67 -17.31 11.09
N CYS A 345 -4.24 -16.26 11.70
CA CYS A 345 -5.25 -16.45 12.74
C CYS A 345 -6.51 -17.09 12.13
N GLN A 346 -7.00 -18.17 12.73
CA GLN A 346 -8.10 -18.98 12.20
C GLN A 346 -9.47 -18.60 12.77
N SER A 347 -9.52 -17.74 13.79
CA SER A 347 -10.76 -17.35 14.47
C SER A 347 -10.65 -15.99 15.16
N GLU A 348 -11.80 -15.38 15.43
CA GLU A 348 -11.91 -14.16 16.26
C GLU A 348 -11.35 -14.40 17.66
N SER A 349 -11.68 -15.52 18.29
CA SER A 349 -11.17 -15.89 19.61
C SER A 349 -9.64 -15.97 19.66
N GLU A 350 -9.01 -16.48 18.61
CA GLU A 350 -7.54 -16.54 18.51
C GLU A 350 -6.94 -15.14 18.32
N ALA A 351 -7.50 -14.35 17.41
CA ALA A 351 -7.05 -12.99 17.15
C ALA A 351 -7.13 -12.10 18.40
N ARG A 352 -8.22 -12.19 19.17
CA ARG A 352 -8.39 -11.47 20.44
C ARG A 352 -7.32 -11.85 21.46
N LYS A 353 -7.05 -13.15 21.66
CA LYS A 353 -5.99 -13.60 22.57
C LYS A 353 -4.61 -13.09 22.16
N LEU A 354 -4.32 -12.99 20.86
CA LEU A 354 -3.06 -12.45 20.37
C LEU A 354 -2.94 -10.95 20.62
N ILE A 355 -4.03 -10.20 20.45
CA ILE A 355 -4.11 -8.78 20.78
C ILE A 355 -3.89 -8.55 22.28
N ASP A 356 -4.58 -9.33 23.13
CA ASP A 356 -4.43 -9.26 24.59
C ASP A 356 -2.99 -9.61 25.02
N TRP A 357 -2.38 -10.61 24.37
CA TRP A 357 -0.98 -10.95 24.60
C TRP A 357 -0.06 -9.79 24.22
N LEU A 358 -0.26 -9.15 23.06
CA LEU A 358 0.56 -8.03 22.62
C LEU A 358 0.47 -6.85 23.61
N GLU A 359 -0.73 -6.53 24.07
CA GLU A 359 -0.97 -5.50 25.09
C GLU A 359 -0.31 -5.83 26.43
N ALA A 360 -0.33 -7.09 26.86
CA ALA A 360 0.31 -7.50 28.11
C ALA A 360 1.85 -7.59 28.04
N ASN A 361 2.44 -7.53 26.85
CA ASN A 361 3.89 -7.67 26.61
C ASN A 361 4.52 -6.42 25.97
N THR A 362 3.76 -5.32 25.87
CA THR A 362 4.27 -3.97 25.57
C THR A 362 4.36 -3.19 26.88
#